data_AF-A0A7J8MAT3-F1
#
_entry.id   AF-A0A7J8MAT3-F1
#
_cell.length_a   1.000
_cell.length_b   1.000
_cell.length_c   1.000
_cell.angle_alpha   90.00
_cell.angle_beta   90.00
_cell.angle_gamma   90.00
#
_symmetry.space_group_name_H-M   'P 1'
#
loop_
_entity.id
_entity.type
_entity.pdbx_description
1 polymer ?
#
loop_
_entity_poly.entity_id
_entity_poly.type
_entity_poly.pdbx_seq_one_letter_code
_entity_poly.pdbx_strand_id
1 'polypeptide(L)'
;NGHAGFLLSCYDAKLSYDSKTDTFQARYSPHVRQTTEENISWDRLRAPPVDTCSYDLHISNSLFDLKPGDHIEIQWRRNREFPYGWWYGVVGHMESCNGNEIHCRCQDTDTVMLEFKQYPSSSRWRKTMINRENHREVGNEGDGFYGGIRKLYNQQEISMWQSLWPKQVVE
;
A
#
# COMPACT_ATOMS: atom_id res chain seq x y z
N ASN A 1 -2.26 12.44 -0.04
CA ASN A 1 -3.69 12.71 0.22
C ASN A 1 -4.51 12.13 -0.91
N GLY A 2 -5.27 11.08 -0.62
CA GLY A 2 -6.23 10.51 -1.56
C GLY A 2 -7.38 11.49 -1.77
N HIS A 3 -7.23 12.43 -2.70
CA HIS A 3 -8.41 12.96 -3.37
C HIS A 3 -8.97 11.79 -4.21
N ALA A 4 -10.10 11.24 -3.77
CA ALA A 4 -10.81 10.06 -4.31
C ALA A 4 -10.38 8.68 -3.78
N GLY A 5 -10.65 8.38 -2.50
CA GLY A 5 -10.87 7.01 -2.03
C GLY A 5 -9.64 6.10 -1.83
N PHE A 6 -8.43 6.55 -2.19
CA PHE A 6 -7.18 5.79 -2.01
C PHE A 6 -6.37 6.35 -0.83
N LEU A 7 -6.81 6.05 0.38
CA LEU A 7 -6.16 6.48 1.62
C LEU A 7 -4.97 5.59 1.95
N LEU A 8 -3.96 6.18 2.58
CA LEU A 8 -2.70 5.51 2.96
C LEU A 8 -1.95 4.89 1.78
N SER A 9 -1.99 5.56 0.63
CA SER A 9 -1.19 5.22 -0.54
C SER A 9 -0.17 6.30 -0.88
N CYS A 10 0.89 5.90 -1.59
CA CYS A 10 1.88 6.82 -2.15
C CYS A 10 2.29 6.39 -3.57
N TYR A 11 2.69 7.37 -4.36
CA TYR A 11 3.05 7.20 -5.78
C TYR A 11 4.33 7.94 -6.07
N ASP A 12 5.10 7.43 -7.02
CA ASP A 12 6.27 8.14 -7.54
C ASP A 12 5.84 9.43 -8.22
N ALA A 13 6.61 10.49 -7.98
CA ALA A 13 6.36 11.81 -8.55
C ALA A 13 7.67 12.54 -8.85
N LYS A 14 7.61 13.43 -9.84
CA LYS A 14 8.67 14.42 -10.04
C LYS A 14 8.37 15.62 -9.16
N LEU A 15 9.29 15.93 -8.25
CA LEU A 15 9.14 17.01 -7.28
C LEU A 15 9.89 18.26 -7.74
N SER A 16 9.29 19.42 -7.49
CA SER A 16 9.94 20.73 -7.59
C SER A 16 9.76 21.46 -6.27
N TYR A 17 10.86 21.94 -5.68
CA TYR A 17 10.84 22.66 -4.42
C TYR A 17 10.64 24.16 -4.65
N ASP A 18 9.74 24.78 -3.91
CA ASP A 18 9.56 26.22 -3.84
C ASP A 18 10.09 26.76 -2.50
N SER A 19 11.26 27.39 -2.55
CA SER A 19 11.90 28.01 -1.38
C SER A 19 11.12 29.19 -0.78
N LYS A 20 10.18 29.81 -1.51
CA LYS A 20 9.40 30.95 -0.97
C LYS A 20 8.34 30.52 0.02
N THR A 21 7.73 29.37 -0.24
CA THR A 21 6.64 28.81 0.57
C THR A 21 7.09 27.63 1.44
N ASP A 22 8.32 27.16 1.25
CA ASP A 22 8.86 25.92 1.83
C ASP A 22 7.95 24.70 1.55
N THR A 23 7.48 24.62 0.31
CA THR A 23 6.60 23.54 -0.16
C THR A 23 7.07 22.96 -1.48
N PHE A 24 6.45 21.84 -1.86
CA PHE A 24 6.74 21.13 -3.09
C PHE A 24 5.54 21.13 -4.04
N GLN A 25 5.86 21.11 -5.32
CA GLN A 25 4.97 20.73 -6.39
C GLN A 25 5.32 19.31 -6.85
N ALA A 26 4.35 18.40 -6.84
CA ALA A 26 4.49 17.04 -7.38
C ALA A 26 3.79 16.92 -8.72
N ARG A 27 4.47 16.32 -9.70
CA ARG A 27 3.86 15.88 -10.95
C ARG A 27 3.85 14.37 -11.02
N TYR A 28 2.65 13.82 -11.07
CA TYR A 28 2.41 12.39 -11.28
C TYR A 28 2.28 12.15 -12.77
N SER A 29 2.98 11.14 -13.30
CA SER A 29 2.94 10.80 -14.72
C SER A 29 2.17 9.51 -14.96
N PRO A 30 0.85 9.56 -15.20
CA PRO A 30 0.22 8.58 -16.05
C PRO A 30 0.35 9.01 -17.52
N HIS A 31 0.49 8.03 -18.42
CA HIS A 31 0.65 8.23 -19.86
C HIS A 31 -0.44 9.11 -20.51
N VAL A 32 -1.58 9.29 -19.85
CA VAL A 32 -2.79 9.91 -20.44
C VAL A 32 -3.05 11.34 -19.96
N ARG A 33 -2.72 11.71 -18.72
CA ARG A 33 -2.89 13.09 -18.18
C ARG A 33 -1.95 13.38 -17.00
N GLN A 34 -1.07 14.36 -17.13
CA GLN A 34 -0.27 14.81 -15.98
C GLN A 34 -1.18 15.47 -14.93
N THR A 35 -1.16 14.94 -13.72
CA THR A 35 -1.78 15.57 -12.56
C THR A 35 -0.68 16.26 -11.77
N THR A 36 -0.90 17.55 -11.48
CA THR A 36 0.00 18.34 -10.64
C THR A 36 -0.70 18.58 -9.31
N GLU A 37 0.03 18.38 -8.22
CA GLU A 37 -0.37 18.72 -6.87
C GLU A 37 0.63 19.75 -6.31
N GLU A 38 0.12 20.80 -5.69
CA GLU A 38 0.91 21.92 -5.16
C GLU A 38 0.80 21.99 -3.65
N ASN A 39 1.67 22.79 -3.01
CA ASN A 39 1.68 23.01 -1.56
C ASN A 39 1.88 21.73 -0.74
N ILE A 40 2.69 20.80 -1.26
CA ILE A 40 3.02 19.56 -0.55
C ILE A 40 4.10 19.87 0.48
N SER A 41 3.85 19.49 1.73
CA SER A 41 4.79 19.63 2.84
C SER A 41 5.76 18.44 2.92
N TRP A 42 6.87 18.63 3.63
CA TRP A 42 7.92 17.62 3.81
C TRP A 42 7.41 16.30 4.41
N ASP A 43 6.46 16.34 5.34
CA ASP A 43 5.87 15.15 5.99
C ASP A 43 5.09 14.24 5.03
N ARG A 44 4.77 14.73 3.83
CA ARG A 44 4.06 13.98 2.79
C ARG A 44 4.99 13.36 1.75
N LEU A 45 6.30 13.54 1.91
CA LEU A 45 7.32 13.06 1.00
C LEU A 45 8.18 12.00 1.66
N ARG A 46 8.58 11.02 0.86
CA ARG A 46 9.61 10.04 1.23
C ARG A 46 10.40 9.65 -0.01
N ALA A 47 11.63 9.22 0.19
CA ALA A 47 12.38 8.57 -0.89
C ALA A 47 11.67 7.26 -1.29
N PRO A 48 11.77 6.84 -2.57
CA PRO A 48 11.27 5.53 -3.00
C PRO A 48 11.85 4.43 -2.10
N PRO A 49 11.02 3.50 -1.61
CA PRO A 49 11.48 2.46 -0.68
C PRO A 49 12.31 1.37 -1.37
N VAL A 50 12.18 1.25 -2.69
CA VAL A 50 12.82 0.24 -3.52
C VAL A 50 13.30 0.91 -4.81
N ASP A 51 14.36 0.35 -5.42
CA ASP A 51 14.91 0.81 -6.69
C ASP A 51 14.16 0.24 -7.91
N THR A 52 13.02 -0.42 -7.69
CA THR A 52 12.19 -0.99 -8.75
C THR A 52 11.41 0.12 -9.46
N CYS A 53 11.41 0.11 -10.79
CA CYS A 53 10.58 1.03 -11.58
C CYS A 53 9.10 0.86 -11.22
N SER A 54 8.33 1.96 -11.17
CA SER A 54 6.91 1.93 -10.79
C SER A 54 5.99 1.16 -11.76
N TYR A 55 6.47 0.77 -12.95
CA TYR A 55 5.73 -0.12 -13.87
C TYR A 55 6.06 -1.60 -13.66
N ASP A 56 7.15 -1.89 -12.95
CA ASP A 56 7.64 -3.24 -12.75
C ASP A 56 7.07 -3.85 -11.46
N LEU A 57 6.76 -5.14 -11.55
CA LEU A 57 6.32 -5.91 -10.40
C LEU A 57 7.48 -6.06 -9.41
N HIS A 58 7.29 -5.59 -8.18
CA HIS A 58 8.26 -5.81 -7.12
C HIS A 58 8.26 -7.29 -6.69
N ILE A 59 9.42 -7.93 -6.78
CA ILE A 59 9.59 -9.33 -6.36
C ILE A 59 9.78 -9.35 -4.84
N SER A 60 8.74 -9.81 -4.13
CA SER A 60 8.78 -9.89 -2.67
C SER A 60 9.79 -10.93 -2.20
N ASN A 61 10.70 -10.53 -1.32
CA ASN A 61 11.59 -11.45 -0.59
C ASN A 61 11.05 -11.83 0.79
N SER A 62 9.97 -11.18 1.26
CA SER A 62 9.47 -11.31 2.63
C SER A 62 8.13 -12.05 2.74
N LEU A 63 7.61 -12.56 1.62
CA LEU A 63 6.23 -13.07 1.55
C LEU A 63 6.01 -14.30 2.43
N PHE A 64 6.99 -15.19 2.53
CA PHE A 64 6.94 -16.38 3.40
C PHE A 64 7.06 -16.04 4.88
N ASP A 65 7.65 -14.89 5.22
CA ASP A 65 7.84 -14.45 6.62
C ASP A 65 6.69 -13.60 7.15
N LEU A 66 5.67 -13.33 6.33
CA LEU A 66 4.50 -12.56 6.74
C LEU A 66 3.67 -13.35 7.76
N LYS A 67 3.41 -12.73 8.90
CA LYS A 67 2.51 -13.23 9.95
C LYS A 67 1.50 -12.17 10.37
N PRO A 68 0.35 -12.56 10.95
CA PRO A 68 -0.63 -11.60 11.45
C PRO A 68 0.01 -10.53 12.34
N GLY A 69 -0.40 -9.27 12.12
CA GLY A 69 0.15 -8.09 12.78
C GLY A 69 1.33 -7.44 12.06
N ASP A 70 1.97 -8.11 11.09
CA ASP A 70 3.02 -7.48 10.30
C ASP A 70 2.47 -6.32 9.45
N HIS A 71 3.23 -5.24 9.36
CA HIS A 71 2.93 -4.09 8.53
C HIS A 71 3.52 -4.26 7.14
N ILE A 72 2.76 -3.90 6.11
CA ILE A 72 3.16 -4.12 4.71
C ILE A 72 2.83 -2.91 3.85
N GLU A 73 3.53 -2.83 2.73
CA GLU A 73 3.04 -2.12 1.55
C GLU A 73 2.84 -3.11 0.41
N ILE A 74 1.73 -2.98 -0.30
CA ILE A 74 1.43 -3.75 -1.51
C ILE A 74 1.35 -2.80 -2.71
N GLN A 75 1.94 -3.19 -3.83
CA GLN A 75 1.75 -2.50 -5.09
C GLN A 75 0.29 -2.61 -5.50
N TRP A 76 -0.31 -1.50 -5.87
CA TRP A 76 -1.67 -1.47 -6.41
C TRP A 76 -1.76 -0.51 -7.60
N ARG A 77 -2.48 -0.92 -8.65
CA ARG A 77 -2.84 -0.05 -9.77
C ARG A 77 -4.25 -0.32 -10.26
N ARG A 78 -4.90 0.71 -10.80
CA ARG A 78 -6.26 0.61 -11.33
C ARG A 78 -6.34 -0.27 -12.58
N ASN A 79 -5.40 -0.09 -13.50
CA ASN A 79 -5.25 -0.89 -14.71
C ASN A 79 -3.79 -0.87 -15.17
N ARG A 80 -3.47 -1.63 -16.22
CA ARG A 80 -2.09 -1.83 -16.70
C ARG A 80 -1.45 -0.61 -17.36
N GLU A 81 -2.21 0.42 -17.71
CA GLU A 81 -1.70 1.68 -18.27
C GLU A 81 -1.14 2.61 -17.19
N PHE A 82 -1.55 2.40 -15.93
CA PHE A 82 -1.07 3.16 -14.78
C PHE A 82 0.11 2.45 -14.10
N PRO A 83 1.08 3.22 -13.56
CA PRO A 83 2.10 2.66 -12.70
C PRO A 83 1.48 2.14 -11.39
N TYR A 84 2.18 1.25 -10.71
CA TYR A 84 1.87 0.88 -9.35
C TYR A 84 2.09 2.06 -8.41
N GLY A 85 1.13 2.28 -7.51
CA GLY A 85 1.38 2.94 -6.24
C GLY A 85 1.64 1.91 -5.15
N TRP A 86 2.14 2.36 -4.01
CA TRP A 86 2.26 1.54 -2.81
C TRP A 86 1.13 1.82 -1.87
N TRP A 87 0.50 0.76 -1.38
CA TRP A 87 -0.62 0.83 -0.49
C TRP A 87 -0.32 0.19 0.85
N TYR A 88 -0.47 0.95 1.93
CA TYR A 88 -0.23 0.47 3.28
C TYR A 88 -1.37 -0.43 3.77
N GLY A 89 -1.00 -1.54 4.40
CA GLY A 89 -1.91 -2.46 5.06
C GLY A 89 -1.23 -3.21 6.21
N VAL A 90 -1.98 -4.13 6.81
CA VAL A 90 -1.47 -5.06 7.82
C VAL A 90 -1.86 -6.48 7.46
N VAL A 91 -1.05 -7.45 7.85
CA VAL A 91 -1.40 -8.86 7.73
C VAL A 91 -2.47 -9.19 8.78
N GLY A 92 -3.62 -9.65 8.32
CA GLY A 92 -4.74 -10.09 9.15
C GLY A 92 -4.70 -11.58 9.44
N HIS A 93 -5.60 -12.03 10.31
CA HIS A 93 -5.88 -13.45 10.49
C HIS A 93 -6.82 -13.96 9.39
N MET A 94 -6.69 -15.24 9.05
CA MET A 94 -7.67 -15.95 8.21
C MET A 94 -9.02 -16.03 8.95
N GLU A 95 -10.13 -16.10 8.21
CA GLU A 95 -11.48 -16.13 8.81
C GLU A 95 -11.73 -17.35 9.69
N SER A 96 -11.05 -18.47 9.41
CA SER A 96 -11.08 -19.69 10.21
C SER A 96 -10.21 -19.62 11.47
N CYS A 97 -9.39 -18.58 11.63
CA CYS A 97 -8.51 -18.41 12.77
C CYS A 97 -9.18 -17.54 13.84
N ASN A 98 -9.15 -17.99 15.09
CA ASN A 98 -9.70 -17.27 16.23
C ASN A 98 -8.79 -16.15 16.78
N GLY A 99 -7.68 -15.84 16.09
CA GLY A 99 -6.73 -14.81 16.51
C GLY A 99 -5.91 -15.15 17.76
N ASN A 100 -5.93 -16.39 18.24
CA ASN A 100 -5.14 -16.79 19.40
C ASN A 100 -3.65 -16.89 19.03
N GLU A 101 -2.81 -16.07 19.66
CA GLU A 101 -1.36 -15.99 19.37
C GLU A 101 -0.62 -17.33 19.52
N ILE A 102 -1.06 -18.21 20.44
CA ILE A 102 -0.41 -19.49 20.73
C ILE A 102 -0.80 -20.57 19.71
N HIS A 103 -2.01 -20.48 19.14
CA HIS A 103 -2.55 -21.50 18.24
C HIS A 103 -2.73 -21.00 16.79
N CYS A 104 -2.25 -19.79 16.49
CA CYS A 104 -2.34 -19.24 15.15
C CYS A 104 -1.39 -19.96 14.20
N ARG A 105 -1.93 -20.49 13.10
CA ARG A 105 -1.17 -21.10 12.01
C ARG A 105 -1.29 -20.33 10.69
N CYS A 106 -1.70 -19.07 10.72
CA CYS A 106 -1.85 -18.25 9.52
C CYS A 106 -0.52 -17.95 8.82
N GLN A 107 0.62 -18.07 9.53
CA GLN A 107 1.92 -17.97 8.90
C GLN A 107 2.22 -19.20 8.02
N ASP A 108 1.73 -20.37 8.42
CA ASP A 108 2.02 -21.66 7.78
C ASP A 108 1.10 -21.94 6.58
N THR A 109 0.08 -21.10 6.35
CA THR A 109 -0.82 -21.23 5.21
C THR A 109 -0.25 -20.55 3.98
N ASP A 110 -0.41 -21.17 2.81
CA ASP A 110 0.00 -20.57 1.53
C ASP A 110 -0.75 -19.27 1.22
N THR A 111 -1.90 -19.03 1.85
CA THR A 111 -2.65 -17.79 1.69
C THR A 111 -2.32 -16.80 2.81
N VAL A 112 -2.15 -15.53 2.46
CA VAL A 112 -2.03 -14.40 3.40
C VAL A 112 -3.26 -13.52 3.27
N MET A 113 -3.89 -13.19 4.40
CA MET A 113 -4.94 -12.19 4.48
C MET A 113 -4.30 -10.82 4.68
N LEU A 114 -4.53 -9.89 3.76
CA LEU A 114 -4.17 -8.48 3.93
C LEU A 114 -5.41 -7.70 4.36
N GLU A 115 -5.23 -6.82 5.33
CA GLU A 115 -6.29 -5.98 5.87
C GLU A 115 -5.92 -4.49 5.76
N PHE A 116 -6.85 -3.73 5.18
CA PHE A 116 -6.75 -2.30 4.98
C PHE A 116 -7.69 -1.61 5.97
N LYS A 117 -7.20 -1.37 7.18
CA LYS A 117 -8.07 -0.95 8.29
C LYS A 117 -8.66 0.46 8.14
N GLN A 118 -8.19 1.23 7.16
CA GLN A 118 -8.72 2.55 6.80
C GLN A 118 -10.15 2.48 6.23
N TYR A 119 -10.59 1.32 5.75
CA TYR A 119 -11.96 1.11 5.27
C TYR A 119 -12.85 0.46 6.32
N PRO A 120 -14.19 0.66 6.26
CA PRO A 120 -15.14 -0.03 7.13
C PRO A 120 -15.14 -1.53 6.86
N SER A 121 -15.57 -2.31 7.84
CA SER A 121 -15.62 -3.78 7.75
C SER A 121 -16.53 -4.30 6.62
N SER A 122 -17.50 -3.51 6.18
CA SER A 122 -18.41 -3.80 5.06
C SER A 122 -17.80 -3.52 3.68
N SER A 123 -16.67 -2.81 3.61
CA SER A 123 -16.07 -2.44 2.33
C SER A 123 -15.40 -3.64 1.68
N ARG A 124 -15.62 -3.83 0.38
CA ARG A 124 -14.87 -4.82 -0.43
C ARG A 124 -13.37 -4.57 -0.42
N TRP A 125 -12.95 -3.33 -0.15
CA TRP A 125 -11.55 -2.93 -0.08
C TRP A 125 -10.91 -3.22 1.28
N ARG A 126 -11.68 -3.68 2.28
CA ARG A 126 -11.19 -3.94 3.63
C ARG A 126 -10.18 -5.08 3.67
N LYS A 127 -10.40 -6.12 2.86
CA LYS A 127 -9.60 -7.34 2.89
C LYS A 127 -9.28 -7.80 1.48
N THR A 128 -8.10 -8.35 1.30
CA THR A 128 -7.77 -9.13 0.11
C THR A 128 -6.92 -10.33 0.49
N MET A 129 -6.94 -11.37 -0.33
CA MET A 129 -6.14 -12.57 -0.14
C MET A 129 -5.13 -12.70 -1.27
N ILE A 130 -3.93 -13.09 -0.88
CA ILE A 130 -2.82 -13.34 -1.80
C ILE A 130 -2.22 -14.71 -1.50
N ASN A 131 -1.60 -15.32 -2.49
CA ASN A 131 -0.87 -16.57 -2.31
C ASN A 131 0.63 -16.27 -2.08
N ARG A 132 1.29 -16.99 -1.17
CA ARG A 132 2.73 -16.90 -0.89
C ARG A 132 3.56 -17.53 -1.99
N GLU A 133 3.07 -18.62 -2.56
CA GLU A 133 3.75 -19.35 -3.61
C GLU A 133 3.53 -18.68 -4.96
N ASN A 134 4.64 -18.38 -5.65
CA ASN A 134 4.63 -17.85 -7.01
C ASN A 134 3.75 -16.59 -7.19
N HIS A 135 3.65 -15.75 -6.15
CA HIS A 135 2.82 -14.54 -6.20
C HIS A 135 3.17 -13.68 -7.41
N ARG A 136 2.14 -13.39 -8.21
CA ARG A 136 2.20 -12.46 -9.34
C ARG A 136 1.13 -11.40 -9.13
N GLU A 137 1.07 -10.44 -10.04
CA GLU A 137 -0.05 -9.52 -10.08
C GLU A 137 -1.39 -10.30 -10.16
N VAL A 138 -2.29 -10.01 -9.22
CA VAL A 138 -3.64 -10.58 -9.15
C VAL A 138 -4.67 -9.46 -9.09
N GLY A 139 -5.85 -9.67 -9.64
CA GLY A 139 -6.93 -8.68 -9.62
C GLY A 139 -7.61 -8.53 -10.97
N ASN A 140 -8.44 -7.50 -11.08
CA ASN A 140 -9.30 -7.25 -12.24
C ASN A 140 -9.57 -5.74 -12.38
N GLU A 141 -10.22 -5.31 -13.45
CA GLU A 141 -10.49 -3.87 -13.70
C GLU A 141 -11.47 -3.24 -12.70
N GLY A 142 -12.29 -4.04 -12.01
CA GLY A 142 -13.26 -3.58 -11.02
C GLY A 142 -12.66 -3.34 -9.63
N ASP A 143 -11.67 -4.15 -9.24
CA ASP A 143 -10.98 -4.10 -7.93
C ASP A 143 -9.54 -3.58 -8.05
N GLY A 144 -9.07 -3.29 -9.26
CA GLY A 144 -7.67 -3.03 -9.54
C GLY A 144 -6.81 -4.28 -9.38
N PHE A 145 -5.50 -4.06 -9.54
CA PHE A 145 -4.50 -5.09 -9.59
C PHE A 145 -3.52 -4.93 -8.43
N TYR A 146 -3.35 -5.98 -7.66
CA TYR A 146 -2.45 -6.10 -6.52
C TYR A 146 -1.18 -6.83 -6.96
N GLY A 147 -0.03 -6.17 -6.82
CA GLY A 147 1.26 -6.63 -7.29
C GLY A 147 2.18 -7.07 -6.14
N GLY A 148 3.42 -6.62 -6.20
CA GLY A 148 4.48 -6.95 -5.27
C GLY A 148 4.24 -6.43 -3.86
N ILE A 149 4.83 -7.11 -2.87
CA ILE A 149 4.61 -6.79 -1.45
C ILE A 149 5.95 -6.66 -0.77
N ARG A 150 6.06 -5.65 0.10
CA ARG A 150 7.19 -5.51 1.02
C ARG A 150 6.69 -5.49 2.45
N LYS A 151 7.39 -6.20 3.33
CA LYS A 151 7.23 -6.07 4.77
C LYS A 151 7.93 -4.80 5.27
N LEU A 152 7.25 -4.06 6.14
CA LEU A 152 7.82 -2.91 6.83
C LEU A 152 8.43 -3.38 8.15
N TYR A 153 9.75 -3.21 8.27
CA TYR A 153 10.48 -3.53 9.50
C TYR A 153 10.80 -2.26 10.31
N ASN A 154 10.91 -1.12 9.64
CA ASN A 154 11.30 0.14 10.27
C ASN A 154 10.10 0.76 11.00
N GLN A 155 10.23 0.90 12.32
CA GLN A 155 9.19 1.51 13.16
C GLN A 155 8.90 2.97 12.81
N GLN A 156 9.88 3.71 12.27
CA GLN A 156 9.66 5.09 11.82
C GLN A 156 8.77 5.14 10.58
N GLU A 157 8.95 4.23 9.61
CA GLU A 157 8.06 4.12 8.44
C GLU A 157 6.64 3.74 8.88
N ILE A 158 6.52 2.78 9.81
CA ILE A 158 5.22 2.36 10.35
C ILE A 158 4.53 3.53 11.07
N SER A 159 5.27 4.26 11.92
CA SER A 159 4.74 5.41 12.66
C SER A 159 4.31 6.55 11.72
N MET A 160 5.06 6.77 10.62
CA MET A 160 4.68 7.73 9.59
C MET A 160 3.32 7.36 8.98
N TRP A 161 3.13 6.10 8.56
CA TRP A 161 1.83 5.65 8.05
C TRP A 161 0.70 5.76 9.06
N GLN A 162 0.96 5.40 10.32
CA GLN A 162 -0.03 5.51 11.40
C GLN A 162 -0.40 6.96 11.71
N SER A 163 0.52 7.92 11.57
CA SER A 163 0.21 9.35 11.74
C SER A 163 -0.70 9.91 10.63
N LEU A 164 -0.66 9.30 9.44
CA LEU A 164 -1.51 9.63 8.30
C LEU A 164 -2.87 8.95 8.35
N TRP A 165 -3.15 8.17 9.41
CA TRP A 165 -4.39 7.43 9.55
C TRP A 165 -5.60 8.37 9.56
N PRO A 166 -6.67 8.07 8.80
CA PRO A 166 -7.89 8.85 8.85
C PRO A 166 -8.46 8.88 10.27
N LYS A 167 -8.70 10.08 10.83
CA LYS A 167 -9.34 10.22 12.15
C LYS A 167 -10.78 9.71 12.18
N GLN A 168 -11.39 9.48 11.02
CA GLN A 168 -12.71 8.89 10.81
C GLN A 168 -12.60 7.81 9.73
N VAL A 169 -13.31 6.70 9.93
CA VAL A 169 -13.39 5.62 8.92
C VAL A 169 -14.12 6.17 7.70
N VAL A 170 -13.56 5.99 6.51
CA VAL A 170 -14.12 6.52 5.27
C VAL A 170 -15.08 5.50 4.66
N GLU A 171 -16.36 5.88 4.56
CA GLU A 171 -17.46 5.08 3.99
C GLU A 171 -17.21 4.66 2.53
#